data_AF-A0A0C9TBF2-F1
#
_entry.id   AF-A0A0C9TBF2-F1
#
_cell.length_a   1.000
_cell.length_b   1.000
_cell.length_c   1.000
_cell.angle_alpha   90.00
_cell.angle_beta   90.00
_cell.angle_gamma   90.00
#
_symmetry.space_group_name_H-M   'P 1'
#
loop_
_entity.id
_entity.type
_entity.pdbx_description
1 polymer ?
#
loop_
_entity_poly.entity_id
_entity_poly.type
_entity_poly.pdbx_seq_one_letter_code
_entity_poly.pdbx_strand_id
1 'polypeptide(L)'
;MPQSIPRTHLPQRVFTTRRIPCLDANCHRWFKTAPGLKHHQSSAHNYSFDPGATEPERNSYRSTPIRLAPGIVRDYHDKLTGDICDPNGQAIDQNAPPPVSEQSSDDWAPYSDRLQFETAEFLFQKTEMSAGNVDRLCNLWAHSLHVDEPEGRRAPPFIDHKDLYGTIDATLLGDVPWESFKLKYHGERPVVTPPWMDQDYEFWFRPARSLVANMLSNTDFDGEMDYAPYRDFSKESEKRRYENFMSGDWAWSQAVRLQ
;
A
#
# COMPACT_ATOMS: atom_id res chain seq x y z
N MET A 1 -55.06 -37.80 -26.15
CA MET A 1 -54.97 -36.42 -26.65
C MET A 1 -55.44 -35.47 -25.57
N PRO A 2 -54.57 -34.55 -25.12
CA PRO A 2 -55.06 -33.24 -24.71
C PRO A 2 -54.16 -32.08 -25.18
N GLN A 3 -54.83 -31.14 -25.85
CA GLN A 3 -54.80 -29.69 -25.69
C GLN A 3 -53.45 -28.93 -25.68
N SER A 4 -53.27 -28.20 -26.77
CA SER A 4 -52.36 -27.08 -27.01
C SER A 4 -52.57 -25.95 -26.00
N ILE A 5 -51.52 -25.60 -25.26
CA ILE A 5 -51.44 -24.44 -24.37
C ILE A 5 -51.10 -23.18 -25.20
N PRO A 6 -51.74 -22.02 -25.00
CA PRO A 6 -51.47 -20.81 -25.76
C PRO A 6 -50.08 -20.24 -25.44
N ARG A 7 -49.28 -19.92 -26.47
CA ARG A 7 -48.07 -19.09 -26.33
C ARG A 7 -48.47 -17.65 -26.02
N THR A 8 -48.49 -17.29 -24.74
CA THR A 8 -48.40 -15.88 -24.33
C THR A 8 -46.95 -15.43 -24.54
N HIS A 9 -46.71 -14.64 -25.59
CA HIS A 9 -45.47 -13.88 -25.74
C HIS A 9 -45.40 -12.85 -24.60
N LEU A 10 -44.54 -13.11 -23.62
CA LEU A 10 -44.13 -12.06 -22.67
C LEU A 10 -43.46 -10.93 -23.47
N PRO A 11 -43.78 -9.66 -23.20
CA PRO A 11 -43.13 -8.54 -23.88
C PRO A 11 -41.62 -8.63 -23.61
N GLN A 12 -40.82 -8.73 -24.68
CA GLN A 12 -39.38 -8.61 -24.59
C GLN A 12 -39.06 -7.25 -23.97
N ARG A 13 -38.60 -7.24 -22.72
CA ARG A 13 -37.90 -6.09 -22.15
C ARG A 13 -36.71 -5.80 -23.06
N VAL A 14 -36.74 -4.66 -23.72
CA VAL A 14 -35.58 -4.13 -24.43
C VAL A 14 -34.53 -3.84 -23.36
N PHE A 15 -33.60 -4.77 -23.15
CA PHE A 15 -32.39 -4.51 -22.37
C PHE A 15 -31.52 -3.57 -23.21
N THR A 16 -31.70 -2.26 -23.04
CA THR A 16 -30.68 -1.29 -23.42
C THR A 16 -29.45 -1.55 -22.57
N THR A 17 -28.58 -2.42 -23.06
CA THR A 17 -27.26 -2.66 -22.48
C THR A 17 -26.50 -1.33 -22.58
N ARG A 18 -26.29 -0.64 -21.46
CA ARG A 18 -25.42 0.55 -21.44
C ARG A 18 -24.05 0.12 -21.98
N ARG A 19 -23.68 0.63 -23.16
CA ARG A 19 -22.36 0.42 -23.77
C ARG A 19 -21.51 1.63 -23.45
N ILE A 20 -20.34 1.39 -22.86
CA ILE A 20 -19.37 2.41 -22.48
C ILE A 20 -18.26 2.42 -23.54
N PRO A 21 -18.05 3.51 -24.31
CA PRO A 21 -16.98 3.58 -25.29
C PRO A 21 -15.62 3.77 -24.62
N CYS A 22 -14.55 3.26 -25.23
CA CYS A 22 -13.19 3.71 -24.94
C CYS A 22 -13.00 5.12 -25.51
N LEU A 23 -12.33 6.00 -24.75
CA LEU A 23 -12.14 7.42 -25.11
C LEU A 23 -10.77 7.70 -25.77
N ASP A 24 -9.97 6.66 -26.01
CA ASP A 24 -8.72 6.81 -26.76
C ASP A 24 -9.02 7.12 -28.24
N ALA A 25 -8.35 8.13 -28.79
CA ALA A 25 -8.64 8.69 -30.11
C ALA A 25 -8.58 7.65 -31.25
N ASN A 26 -7.80 6.57 -31.05
CA ASN A 26 -7.63 5.49 -32.02
C ASN A 26 -8.33 4.19 -31.60
N CYS A 27 -9.18 4.22 -30.56
CA CYS A 27 -9.88 3.04 -30.04
C CYS A 27 -11.38 3.13 -30.22
N HIS A 28 -11.96 2.15 -30.90
CA HIS A 28 -13.40 2.08 -31.16
C HIS A 28 -14.10 0.94 -30.39
N ARG A 29 -13.48 0.46 -29.30
CA ARG A 29 -14.03 -0.63 -28.49
C ARG A 29 -15.08 -0.15 -27.48
N TRP A 30 -16.07 -1.00 -27.23
CA TRP A 30 -17.21 -0.73 -26.35
C TRP A 30 -17.34 -1.82 -25.29
N PHE A 31 -17.69 -1.42 -24.06
CA PHE A 31 -17.72 -2.29 -22.90
C PHE A 31 -19.08 -2.27 -22.21
N LYS A 32 -19.47 -3.41 -21.62
CA LYS A 32 -20.74 -3.55 -20.89
C LYS A 32 -20.63 -3.13 -19.43
N THR A 33 -19.41 -3.04 -18.89
CA THR A 33 -19.14 -2.73 -17.48
C THR A 33 -17.90 -1.83 -17.36
N ALA A 34 -17.88 -0.94 -16.37
CA ALA A 34 -16.76 -0.02 -16.13
C ALA A 34 -15.42 -0.72 -15.78
N PRO A 35 -15.41 -1.83 -15.01
CA PRO A 35 -14.18 -2.59 -14.78
C PRO A 35 -13.57 -3.16 -16.07
N GLY A 36 -14.41 -3.63 -17.00
CA GLY A 36 -13.93 -4.13 -18.30
C GLY A 36 -13.28 -3.05 -19.16
N LEU A 37 -13.78 -1.81 -19.10
CA LEU A 37 -13.15 -0.66 -19.75
C LEU A 37 -11.78 -0.34 -19.11
N LYS A 38 -11.70 -0.27 -17.78
CA LYS A 38 -10.44 0.03 -17.08
C LYS A 38 -9.35 -1.01 -17.38
N HIS A 39 -9.71 -2.29 -17.36
CA HIS A 39 -8.77 -3.36 -17.70
C HIS A 39 -8.26 -3.24 -19.15
N HIS A 40 -9.18 -3.00 -20.09
CA HIS A 40 -8.80 -2.75 -21.48
C HIS A 40 -7.85 -1.55 -21.62
N GLN A 41 -8.16 -0.41 -20.99
CA GLN A 41 -7.31 0.78 -21.02
C GLN A 41 -5.90 0.50 -20.48
N SER A 42 -5.78 -0.20 -19.35
CA SER A 42 -4.48 -0.58 -18.80
C SER A 42 -3.70 -1.55 -19.70
N SER A 43 -4.39 -2.44 -20.41
CA SER A 43 -3.74 -3.48 -21.23
C SER A 43 -3.36 -3.02 -22.64
N ALA A 44 -4.18 -2.14 -23.26
CA ALA A 44 -4.11 -1.83 -24.68
C ALA A 44 -3.62 -0.42 -24.97
N HIS A 45 -3.70 0.48 -23.97
CA HIS A 45 -3.25 1.87 -24.06
C HIS A 45 -2.18 2.16 -23.01
N ASN A 46 -1.39 1.15 -22.67
CA ASN A 46 -0.38 1.25 -21.63
C ASN A 46 0.62 2.37 -21.97
N TYR A 47 0.80 3.25 -21.00
CA TYR A 47 1.57 4.50 -21.01
C TYR A 47 2.88 4.43 -21.83
N SER A 48 2.99 5.27 -22.87
CA SER A 48 4.28 5.53 -23.54
C SER A 48 5.18 6.39 -22.65
N PHE A 49 6.26 5.80 -22.14
CA PHE A 49 7.50 6.52 -21.85
C PHE A 49 8.23 6.80 -23.16
N ASP A 50 8.69 8.02 -23.35
CA ASP A 50 9.52 8.45 -24.48
C ASP A 50 10.99 8.14 -24.16
N PRO A 51 11.67 7.20 -24.85
CA PRO A 51 13.06 6.84 -24.59
C PRO A 51 13.98 7.78 -25.37
N GLY A 52 14.08 9.03 -24.92
CA GLY A 52 14.83 10.08 -25.62
C GLY A 52 15.61 11.06 -24.75
N ALA A 53 15.58 10.91 -23.43
CA ALA A 53 16.39 11.73 -22.52
C ALA A 53 17.41 10.83 -21.81
N THR A 54 18.67 10.98 -22.18
CA THR A 54 19.85 10.49 -21.45
C THR A 54 19.66 10.68 -19.95
N GLU A 55 19.88 9.59 -19.21
CA GLU A 55 19.88 9.55 -17.74
C GLU A 55 20.68 10.73 -17.16
N PRO A 56 20.07 11.60 -16.34
CA PRO A 56 20.84 12.23 -15.29
C PRO A 56 21.00 11.19 -14.19
N GLU A 57 22.25 11.03 -13.77
CA GLU A 57 22.69 10.22 -12.65
C GLU A 57 21.71 10.28 -11.47
N ARG A 58 21.57 9.13 -10.81
CA ARG A 58 20.87 8.87 -9.54
C ARG A 58 21.17 9.97 -8.51
N ASN A 59 20.46 11.08 -8.60
CA ASN A 59 20.50 12.18 -7.67
C ASN A 59 19.20 12.18 -6.87
N SER A 60 19.36 11.92 -5.57
CA SER A 60 18.52 12.36 -4.47
C SER A 60 17.18 12.97 -4.90
N TYR A 61 16.09 12.21 -4.67
CA TYR A 61 14.74 12.74 -4.61
C TYR A 61 14.68 13.70 -3.41
N ARG A 62 15.24 14.89 -3.58
CA ARG A 62 15.02 16.01 -2.67
C ARG A 62 13.67 16.57 -3.06
N SER A 63 12.66 16.19 -2.29
CA SER A 63 11.27 16.59 -2.42
C SER A 63 11.22 18.11 -2.60
N THR A 64 10.87 18.52 -3.80
CA THR A 64 10.61 19.93 -4.10
C THR A 64 9.25 20.23 -3.49
N PRO A 65 9.04 21.32 -2.73
CA PRO A 65 7.72 21.65 -2.20
C PRO A 65 6.71 21.62 -3.33
N ILE A 66 5.58 20.93 -3.12
CA ILE A 66 4.53 20.69 -4.12
C ILE A 66 4.24 22.00 -4.84
N ARG A 67 4.81 22.17 -6.04
CA ARG A 67 4.58 23.36 -6.85
C ARG A 67 3.15 23.26 -7.36
N LEU A 68 2.26 24.04 -6.78
CA LEU A 68 0.89 24.19 -7.26
C LEU A 68 0.91 24.41 -8.77
N ALA A 69 0.09 23.64 -9.49
CA ALA A 69 -0.07 23.83 -10.92
C ALA A 69 -0.42 25.30 -11.21
N PRO A 70 0.11 25.89 -12.29
CA PRO A 70 -0.23 27.26 -12.67
C PRO A 70 -1.75 27.45 -12.71
N GLY A 71 -2.25 28.54 -12.11
CA GLY A 71 -3.67 28.84 -12.07
C GLY A 71 -4.47 28.20 -10.92
N ILE A 72 -3.82 27.57 -9.94
CA ILE A 72 -4.47 27.06 -8.72
C ILE A 72 -4.26 28.00 -7.52
N VAL A 73 -5.30 28.17 -6.70
CA VAL A 73 -5.26 28.79 -5.38
C VAL A 73 -5.52 27.71 -4.35
N ARG A 74 -4.60 27.56 -3.40
CA ARG A 74 -4.75 26.64 -2.26
C ARG A 74 -5.13 27.41 -1.01
N ASP A 75 -6.19 26.97 -0.37
CA ASP A 75 -6.68 27.48 0.91
C ASP A 75 -6.51 26.39 1.98
N TYR A 76 -5.72 26.66 3.01
CA TYR A 76 -5.45 25.73 4.10
C TYR A 76 -6.41 25.98 5.27
N HIS A 77 -6.67 24.94 6.05
CA HIS A 77 -7.46 25.12 7.26
C HIS A 77 -6.69 25.99 8.28
N ASP A 78 -7.40 26.93 8.90
CA ASP A 78 -6.89 27.93 9.84
C ASP A 78 -6.40 27.39 11.21
N LYS A 79 -6.55 26.08 11.48
CA LYS A 79 -6.36 25.50 12.82
C LYS A 79 -5.60 24.19 12.81
N LEU A 80 -5.91 23.27 11.89
CA LEU A 80 -5.06 22.10 11.62
C LEU A 80 -4.06 22.48 10.52
N THR A 81 -2.99 23.15 10.95
CA THR A 81 -1.94 23.70 10.08
C THR A 81 -0.88 22.66 9.69
N GLY A 82 -0.81 21.52 10.40
CA GLY A 82 0.21 20.50 10.19
C GLY A 82 1.60 20.95 10.65
N ASP A 83 1.67 21.97 11.51
CA ASP A 83 2.92 22.48 12.06
C ASP A 83 3.63 21.42 12.91
N ILE A 84 4.96 21.43 12.86
CA ILE A 84 5.80 20.53 13.64
C ILE A 84 5.58 20.82 15.13
N CYS A 85 5.33 19.77 15.91
CA CYS A 85 5.11 19.87 17.34
C CYS A 85 5.88 18.80 18.13
N ASP A 86 6.12 19.09 19.41
CA ASP A 86 6.68 18.14 20.37
C ASP A 86 5.64 17.08 20.80
N PRO A 87 6.03 16.04 21.57
CA PRO A 87 5.10 15.03 22.07
C PRO A 87 3.94 15.55 22.93
N ASN A 88 4.02 16.78 23.43
CA ASN A 88 2.97 17.45 24.20
C ASN A 88 2.06 18.33 23.31
N GLY A 89 2.31 18.37 21.99
CA GLY A 89 1.58 19.19 21.03
C GLY A 89 2.00 20.67 21.02
N GLN A 90 3.15 21.02 21.61
CA GLN A 90 3.70 22.37 21.54
C GLN A 90 4.46 22.57 20.23
N ALA A 91 4.18 23.67 19.53
CA ALA A 91 4.86 24.00 18.28
C ALA A 91 6.38 24.13 18.50
N ILE A 92 7.16 23.55 17.59
CA ILE A 92 8.63 23.68 17.56
C ILE A 92 9.07 24.42 16.29
N ASP A 93 10.33 24.83 16.24
CA ASP A 93 10.89 25.49 15.05
C ASP A 93 10.76 24.58 13.83
N GLN A 94 10.29 25.13 12.70
CA GLN A 94 10.19 24.41 11.43
C GLN A 94 11.55 23.88 10.92
N ASN A 95 12.66 24.46 11.39
CA ASN A 95 14.02 24.01 11.08
C ASN A 95 14.63 23.10 12.17
N ALA A 96 13.85 22.69 13.17
CA ALA A 96 14.32 21.74 14.16
C ALA A 96 14.72 20.43 13.45
N PRO A 97 15.94 19.91 13.68
CA PRO A 97 16.31 18.63 13.10
C PRO A 97 15.38 17.55 13.63
N PRO A 98 15.03 16.54 12.81
CA PRO A 98 14.27 15.40 13.30
C PRO A 98 15.00 14.75 14.47
N PRO A 99 14.28 14.10 15.41
CA PRO A 99 14.91 13.34 16.47
C PRO A 99 15.94 12.39 15.85
N VAL A 100 17.18 12.44 16.33
CA VAL A 100 18.22 11.53 15.86
C VAL A 100 17.75 10.12 16.24
N SER A 101 17.50 9.27 15.24
CA SER A 101 17.35 7.84 15.49
C SER A 101 18.67 7.37 16.09
N GLU A 102 18.65 6.96 17.37
CA GLU A 102 19.84 6.46 18.08
C GLU A 102 20.34 5.11 17.54
N GLN A 103 19.73 4.60 16.46
CA GLN A 103 20.11 3.34 15.83
C GLN A 103 21.54 3.47 15.27
N SER A 104 22.46 2.74 15.89
CA SER A 104 23.83 2.66 15.41
C SER A 104 23.86 2.11 13.98
N SER A 105 24.83 2.52 13.17
CA SER A 105 24.98 1.97 11.80
C SER A 105 25.19 0.45 11.76
N ASP A 106 25.52 -0.14 12.91
CA ASP A 106 25.74 -1.58 13.10
C ASP A 106 24.59 -2.27 13.85
N ASP A 107 23.45 -1.57 14.04
CA ASP A 107 22.25 -2.16 14.63
C ASP A 107 21.49 -2.96 13.57
N TRP A 108 21.84 -4.24 13.45
CA TRP A 108 21.18 -5.18 12.54
C TRP A 108 19.98 -5.88 13.18
N ALA A 109 19.58 -5.53 14.41
CA ALA A 109 18.51 -6.23 15.11
C ALA A 109 17.21 -6.29 14.27
N PRO A 110 16.52 -7.44 14.22
CA PRO A 110 16.70 -8.66 15.02
C PRO A 110 17.81 -9.59 14.51
N TYR A 111 18.48 -9.24 13.41
CA TYR A 111 19.58 -10.01 12.86
C TYR A 111 20.85 -9.79 13.70
N SER A 112 21.67 -10.83 13.82
CA SER A 112 22.93 -10.80 14.56
C SER A 112 23.99 -9.95 13.86
N ASP A 113 23.94 -9.89 12.53
CA ASP A 113 24.85 -9.13 11.69
C ASP A 113 24.28 -8.91 10.27
N ARG A 114 25.03 -8.13 9.48
CA ARG A 114 24.75 -7.88 8.06
C ARG A 114 24.63 -9.15 7.22
N LEU A 115 25.45 -10.16 7.50
CA LEU A 115 25.46 -11.40 6.72
C LEU A 115 24.15 -12.17 6.92
N GLN A 116 23.65 -12.22 8.15
CA GLN A 116 22.38 -12.85 8.47
C GLN A 116 21.21 -12.10 7.79
N PHE A 117 21.23 -10.77 7.79
CA PHE A 117 20.24 -9.95 7.08
C PHE A 117 20.23 -10.20 5.56
N GLU A 118 21.40 -10.07 4.90
CA GLU A 118 21.51 -10.28 3.44
C GLU A 118 21.15 -11.72 3.04
N THR A 119 21.44 -12.70 3.91
CA THR A 119 21.02 -14.08 3.71
C THR A 119 19.49 -14.20 3.76
N ALA A 120 18.82 -13.56 4.72
CA ALA A 120 17.36 -13.55 4.78
C ALA A 120 16.73 -12.90 3.54
N GLU A 121 17.23 -11.72 3.14
CA GLU A 121 16.76 -11.03 1.93
C GLU A 121 16.89 -11.95 0.70
N PHE A 122 18.03 -12.59 0.52
CA PHE A 122 18.27 -13.47 -0.62
C PHE A 122 17.36 -14.70 -0.61
N LEU A 123 17.28 -15.42 0.51
CA LEU A 123 16.50 -16.66 0.63
C LEU A 123 14.99 -16.41 0.56
N PHE A 124 14.50 -15.37 1.22
CA PHE A 124 13.07 -15.09 1.33
C PHE A 124 12.55 -14.24 0.17
N GLN A 125 13.21 -13.12 -0.14
CA GLN A 125 12.69 -12.15 -1.10
C GLN A 125 13.18 -12.41 -2.53
N LYS A 126 14.47 -12.71 -2.74
CA LYS A 126 15.02 -12.83 -4.10
C LYS A 126 14.77 -14.19 -4.73
N THR A 127 14.92 -15.26 -3.94
CA THR A 127 14.84 -16.65 -4.43
C THR A 127 13.54 -17.34 -4.08
N GLU A 128 12.76 -16.80 -3.15
CA GLU A 128 11.53 -17.40 -2.62
C GLU A 128 11.74 -18.90 -2.29
N MET A 129 12.86 -19.20 -1.62
CA MET A 129 13.30 -20.56 -1.40
C MET A 129 12.30 -21.31 -0.50
N SER A 130 11.89 -22.52 -0.94
CA SER A 130 10.98 -23.35 -0.14
C SER A 130 11.60 -23.72 1.21
N ALA A 131 10.76 -23.84 2.26
CA ALA A 131 11.19 -24.20 3.61
C ALA A 131 12.12 -25.42 3.65
N GLY A 132 11.79 -26.49 2.90
CA GLY A 132 12.63 -27.68 2.82
C GLY A 132 14.00 -27.46 2.14
N ASN A 133 14.09 -26.52 1.19
CA ASN A 133 15.37 -26.14 0.59
C ASN A 133 16.19 -25.23 1.52
N VAL A 134 15.54 -24.35 2.28
CA VAL A 134 16.19 -23.57 3.34
C VAL A 134 16.80 -24.51 4.38
N ASP A 135 16.03 -25.48 4.88
CA ASP A 135 16.52 -26.50 5.83
C ASP A 135 17.72 -27.26 5.26
N ARG A 136 17.64 -27.65 3.99
CA ARG A 136 18.74 -28.35 3.31
C ARG A 136 19.99 -27.47 3.25
N LEU A 137 19.86 -26.19 2.93
CA LEU A 137 20.97 -25.25 2.86
C LEU A 137 21.60 -25.02 4.24
N CYS A 138 20.79 -24.77 5.27
CA CYS A 138 21.25 -24.62 6.65
C CYS A 138 22.01 -25.87 7.13
N ASN A 139 21.53 -27.06 6.81
CA ASN A 139 22.23 -28.32 7.10
C ASN A 139 23.58 -28.42 6.38
N LEU A 140 23.65 -28.03 5.10
CA LEU A 140 24.92 -28.01 4.35
C LEU A 140 25.93 -27.04 4.97
N TRP A 141 25.48 -25.85 5.38
CA TRP A 141 26.34 -24.89 6.08
C TRP A 141 26.82 -25.43 7.41
N ALA A 142 25.92 -26.00 8.23
CA ALA A 142 26.28 -26.60 9.51
C ALA A 142 27.40 -27.64 9.34
N HIS A 143 27.33 -28.50 8.33
CA HIS A 143 28.39 -29.46 8.02
C HIS A 143 29.69 -28.78 7.56
N SER A 144 29.61 -27.77 6.70
CA SER A 144 30.81 -27.09 6.15
C SER A 144 31.55 -26.21 7.17
N LEU A 145 30.82 -25.65 8.14
CA LEU A 145 31.36 -24.72 9.14
C LEU A 145 31.80 -25.42 10.44
N HIS A 146 31.63 -26.75 10.54
CA HIS A 146 32.04 -27.57 11.68
C HIS A 146 33.52 -28.04 11.63
N VAL A 147 34.36 -27.41 10.82
CA VAL A 147 35.75 -27.85 10.64
C VAL A 147 36.70 -27.06 11.56
N ASP A 148 37.08 -27.71 12.67
CA ASP A 148 38.38 -27.65 13.37
C ASP A 148 39.01 -26.29 13.74
N GLU A 149 38.29 -25.37 14.40
CA GLU A 149 38.89 -24.17 15.01
C GLU A 149 38.47 -24.00 16.50
N PRO A 150 39.41 -23.95 17.46
CA PRO A 150 39.10 -23.80 18.89
C PRO A 150 38.54 -22.42 19.28
N GLU A 151 38.73 -21.38 18.46
CA GLU A 151 38.46 -19.98 18.85
C GLU A 151 37.51 -19.21 17.90
N GLY A 152 36.87 -19.89 16.95
CA GLY A 152 36.10 -19.18 15.91
C GLY A 152 34.97 -19.98 15.28
N ARG A 153 34.15 -20.65 16.09
CA ARG A 153 33.00 -21.43 15.61
C ARG A 153 32.02 -20.53 14.85
N ARG A 154 32.05 -20.57 13.51
CA ARG A 154 31.13 -19.80 12.67
C ARG A 154 29.83 -20.59 12.54
N ALA A 155 28.74 -20.08 13.12
CA ALA A 155 27.42 -20.68 12.95
C ALA A 155 26.88 -20.39 11.53
N PRO A 156 26.02 -21.25 10.98
CA PRO A 156 25.24 -20.87 9.80
C PRO A 156 24.40 -19.61 10.12
N PRO A 157 24.07 -18.77 9.12
CA PRO A 157 23.21 -17.61 9.33
C PRO A 157 21.86 -17.95 9.99
N PHE A 158 21.28 -19.11 9.67
CA PHE A 158 20.04 -19.59 10.29
C PHE A 158 20.16 -21.07 10.65
N ILE A 159 19.49 -21.48 11.72
CA ILE A 159 19.43 -22.89 12.14
C ILE A 159 18.58 -23.70 11.15
N ASP A 160 17.41 -23.18 10.80
CA ASP A 160 16.42 -23.79 9.91
C ASP A 160 15.49 -22.71 9.33
N HIS A 161 14.47 -23.12 8.55
CA HIS A 161 13.48 -22.19 8.03
C HIS A 161 12.65 -21.48 9.11
N LYS A 162 12.46 -22.07 10.29
CA LYS A 162 11.67 -21.45 11.36
C LYS A 162 12.44 -20.34 12.04
N ASP A 163 13.74 -20.52 12.22
CA ASP A 163 14.67 -19.49 12.70
C ASP A 163 14.72 -18.31 11.70
N LEU A 164 14.82 -18.60 10.40
CA LEU A 164 14.72 -17.60 9.34
C LEU A 164 13.39 -16.82 9.41
N TYR A 165 12.26 -17.51 9.37
CA TYR A 165 10.94 -16.86 9.36
C TYR A 165 10.67 -16.13 10.67
N GLY A 166 11.05 -16.70 11.82
CA GLY A 166 10.92 -16.04 13.12
C GLY A 166 11.76 -14.77 13.23
N THR A 167 12.96 -14.75 12.64
CA THR A 167 13.80 -13.54 12.60
C THR A 167 13.20 -12.48 11.68
N ILE A 168 12.67 -12.88 10.50
CA ILE A 168 11.95 -11.98 9.60
C ILE A 168 10.73 -11.37 10.30
N ASP A 169 9.90 -12.20 10.93
CA ASP A 169 8.70 -11.78 11.65
C ASP A 169 9.01 -10.89 12.86
N ALA A 170 10.20 -11.03 13.46
CA ALA A 170 10.69 -10.17 14.53
C ALA A 170 11.28 -8.83 14.05
N THR A 171 11.35 -8.58 12.73
CA THR A 171 11.93 -7.35 12.18
C THR A 171 11.08 -6.15 12.58
N LEU A 172 11.61 -5.32 13.50
CA LEU A 172 10.90 -4.17 14.06
C LEU A 172 10.82 -2.98 13.09
N LEU A 173 11.77 -2.89 12.15
CA LEU A 173 11.82 -1.81 11.18
C LEU A 173 10.65 -1.91 10.21
N GLY A 174 9.63 -1.09 10.45
CA GLY A 174 8.52 -0.87 9.52
C GLY A 174 7.33 -1.83 9.64
N ASP A 175 7.32 -2.77 10.59
CA ASP A 175 6.23 -3.73 10.67
C ASP A 175 5.07 -3.25 11.57
N VAL A 176 3.89 -3.15 10.97
CA VAL A 176 2.61 -2.96 11.65
C VAL A 176 1.89 -4.29 11.55
N PRO A 177 1.95 -5.21 12.50
CA PRO A 177 1.59 -6.62 12.29
C PRO A 177 0.24 -6.81 11.57
N TRP A 178 0.16 -7.85 10.74
CA TRP A 178 -1.13 -8.23 10.16
C TRP A 178 -2.10 -8.61 11.27
N GLU A 179 -3.26 -7.99 11.28
CA GLU A 179 -4.39 -8.36 12.12
C GLU A 179 -5.45 -9.05 11.26
N SER A 180 -6.24 -9.92 11.88
CA SER A 180 -7.38 -10.53 11.22
C SER A 180 -8.63 -10.53 12.10
N PHE A 181 -9.79 -10.50 11.45
CA PHE A 181 -11.05 -10.86 12.08
C PHE A 181 -11.91 -11.65 11.10
N LYS A 182 -12.81 -12.45 11.66
CA LYS A 182 -13.75 -13.25 10.87
C LYS A 182 -15.04 -12.49 10.66
N LEU A 183 -15.48 -12.45 9.41
CA LEU A 183 -16.74 -11.88 8.96
C LEU A 183 -17.68 -13.01 8.58
N LYS A 184 -18.94 -12.90 9.02
CA LYS A 184 -20.03 -13.76 8.60
C LYS A 184 -21.18 -12.90 8.09
N TYR A 185 -21.92 -13.40 7.12
CA TYR A 185 -23.14 -12.75 6.69
C TYR A 185 -24.23 -12.81 7.78
N HIS A 186 -24.65 -11.63 8.24
CA HIS A 186 -25.68 -11.46 9.27
C HIS A 186 -26.97 -10.79 8.75
N GLY A 187 -27.12 -10.61 7.44
CA GLY A 187 -28.31 -10.01 6.84
C GLY A 187 -29.48 -11.00 6.66
N GLU A 188 -30.56 -10.51 6.06
CA GLU A 188 -31.74 -11.32 5.72
C GLU A 188 -31.40 -12.45 4.74
N ARG A 189 -31.85 -13.66 5.07
CA ARG A 189 -31.52 -14.85 4.30
C ARG A 189 -32.68 -15.26 3.39
N PRO A 190 -32.42 -15.62 2.12
CA PRO A 190 -33.41 -16.24 1.28
C PRO A 190 -33.72 -17.66 1.76
N VAL A 191 -34.92 -18.16 1.43
CA VAL A 191 -35.39 -19.51 1.81
C VAL A 191 -34.40 -20.60 1.40
N VAL A 192 -33.77 -20.45 0.23
CA VAL A 192 -32.63 -21.28 -0.19
C VAL A 192 -31.38 -20.44 0.00
N THR A 193 -30.69 -20.65 1.11
CA THR A 193 -29.48 -19.90 1.47
C THR A 193 -28.28 -20.39 0.64
N PRO A 194 -27.60 -19.50 -0.10
CA PRO A 194 -26.37 -19.85 -0.80
C PRO A 194 -25.22 -20.17 0.18
N PRO A 195 -24.31 -21.10 -0.14
CA PRO A 195 -23.23 -21.52 0.76
C PRO A 195 -22.33 -20.37 1.27
N TRP A 196 -22.14 -19.33 0.46
CA TRP A 196 -21.32 -18.18 0.85
C TRP A 196 -21.90 -17.40 2.05
N MET A 197 -23.23 -17.44 2.27
CA MET A 197 -23.85 -16.76 3.41
C MET A 197 -23.64 -17.49 4.75
N ASP A 198 -23.23 -18.76 4.72
CA ASP A 198 -22.97 -19.56 5.92
C ASP A 198 -21.48 -19.68 6.25
N GLN A 199 -20.63 -19.28 5.31
CA GLN A 199 -19.18 -19.33 5.44
C GLN A 199 -18.65 -18.15 6.30
N ASP A 200 -17.63 -18.43 7.09
CA ASP A 200 -16.84 -17.41 7.76
C ASP A 200 -15.68 -17.01 6.85
N TYR A 201 -15.53 -15.71 6.61
CA TYR A 201 -14.44 -15.13 5.83
C TYR A 201 -13.46 -14.44 6.75
N GLU A 202 -12.21 -14.88 6.74
CA GLU A 202 -11.15 -14.20 7.46
C GLU A 202 -10.64 -13.02 6.63
N PHE A 203 -10.71 -11.82 7.21
CA PHE A 203 -10.22 -10.60 6.60
C PHE A 203 -8.91 -10.20 7.28
N TRP A 204 -7.84 -10.13 6.51
CA TRP A 204 -6.51 -9.72 6.95
C TRP A 204 -6.27 -8.26 6.59
N PHE A 205 -5.78 -7.47 7.53
CA PHE A 205 -5.50 -6.05 7.35
C PHE A 205 -4.33 -5.59 8.22
N ARG A 206 -3.74 -4.45 7.88
CA ARG A 206 -2.75 -3.76 8.72
C ARG A 206 -3.47 -2.59 9.40
N PRO A 207 -3.38 -2.42 10.73
CA PRO A 207 -3.99 -1.28 11.42
C PRO A 207 -3.59 0.07 10.81
N ALA A 208 -4.55 0.75 10.17
CA ALA A 208 -4.28 1.98 9.44
C ALA A 208 -3.64 3.08 10.31
N ARG A 209 -4.06 3.17 11.58
CA ARG A 209 -3.47 4.14 12.54
C ARG A 209 -1.98 3.90 12.74
N SER A 210 -1.58 2.66 13.00
CA SER A 210 -0.19 2.31 13.24
C SER A 210 0.65 2.48 11.98
N LEU A 211 0.07 2.15 10.81
CA LEU A 211 0.73 2.36 9.52
C LEU A 211 1.01 3.84 9.26
N VAL A 212 0.01 4.71 9.46
CA VAL A 212 0.18 6.15 9.30
C VAL A 212 1.14 6.71 10.35
N ALA A 213 1.10 6.24 11.60
CA ALA A 213 2.06 6.66 12.62
C ALA A 213 3.51 6.31 12.23
N ASN A 214 3.74 5.11 11.70
CA ASN A 214 5.06 4.71 11.20
C ASN A 214 5.51 5.56 10.00
N MET A 215 4.61 5.85 9.06
CA MET A 215 4.90 6.75 7.93
C MET A 215 5.28 8.15 8.41
N LEU A 216 4.54 8.72 9.37
CA LEU A 216 4.80 10.04 9.93
C LEU A 216 6.09 10.09 10.78
N SER A 217 6.52 8.95 11.34
CA SER A 217 7.75 8.87 12.13
C SER A 217 9.00 8.69 11.28
N ASN A 218 8.84 8.36 9.99
CA ASN A 218 9.94 8.13 9.07
C ASN A 218 10.23 9.39 8.25
N THR A 219 11.44 9.94 8.44
CA THR A 219 11.91 11.16 7.76
C THR A 219 12.01 11.04 6.25
N ASP A 220 12.08 9.82 5.70
CA ASP A 220 12.06 9.60 4.25
C ASP A 220 10.73 10.00 3.61
N PHE A 221 9.66 10.10 4.40
CA PHE A 221 8.35 10.59 3.97
C PHE A 221 8.12 12.07 4.28
N ASP A 222 9.13 12.80 4.77
CA ASP A 222 9.01 14.23 5.02
C ASP A 222 8.71 15.00 3.72
N GLY A 223 7.62 15.76 3.71
CA GLY A 223 7.16 16.50 2.54
C GLY A 223 6.52 15.65 1.43
N GLU A 224 6.40 14.33 1.61
CA GLU A 224 5.77 13.42 0.65
C GLU A 224 4.24 13.36 0.78
N MET A 225 3.68 14.01 1.81
CA MET A 225 2.23 14.14 2.02
C MET A 225 1.84 15.50 2.57
N ASP A 226 0.61 15.91 2.33
CA ASP A 226 0.04 17.07 3.02
C ASP A 226 -0.32 16.69 4.46
N TYR A 227 0.19 17.44 5.44
CA TYR A 227 -0.11 17.24 6.87
C TYR A 227 -1.36 17.99 7.35
N ALA A 228 -1.89 18.88 6.50
CA ALA A 228 -3.01 19.75 6.80
C ALA A 228 -4.11 19.60 5.75
N PRO A 229 -5.40 19.60 6.14
CA PRO A 229 -6.49 19.71 5.19
C PRO A 229 -6.40 21.02 4.38
N TYR A 230 -6.65 20.90 3.08
CA TYR A 230 -6.60 22.05 2.17
C TYR A 230 -7.68 21.98 1.10
N ARG A 231 -7.81 23.10 0.38
CA ARG A 231 -8.83 23.32 -0.64
C ARG A 231 -8.22 23.99 -1.87
N ASP A 232 -8.19 23.28 -2.98
CA ASP A 232 -7.65 23.82 -4.23
C ASP A 232 -8.77 24.31 -5.15
N PHE A 233 -8.65 25.55 -5.62
CA PHE A 233 -9.58 26.16 -6.56
C PHE A 233 -8.86 26.61 -7.83
N SER A 234 -9.48 26.35 -8.99
CA SER A 234 -9.02 26.90 -10.26
C SER A 234 -9.31 28.40 -10.31
N LYS A 235 -8.31 29.24 -10.61
CA LYS A 235 -8.49 30.70 -10.79
C LYS A 235 -9.44 31.05 -11.94
N GLU A 236 -9.46 30.23 -12.98
CA GLU A 236 -10.26 30.49 -14.18
C GLU A 236 -11.72 30.08 -14.03
N SER A 237 -11.95 28.93 -13.39
CA SER A 237 -13.30 28.36 -13.30
C SER A 237 -13.92 28.43 -11.92
N GLU A 238 -13.15 28.84 -10.90
CA GLU A 238 -13.51 28.82 -9.47
C GLU A 238 -13.95 27.44 -8.96
N LYS A 239 -13.72 26.39 -9.75
CA LYS A 239 -14.12 25.02 -9.40
C LYS A 239 -13.12 24.40 -8.45
N ARG A 240 -13.68 23.64 -7.51
CA ARG A 240 -12.94 22.82 -6.55
C ARG A 240 -12.22 21.67 -7.25
N ARG A 241 -10.94 21.47 -6.90
CA ARG A 241 -10.14 20.30 -7.26
C ARG A 241 -9.90 19.43 -6.03
N TYR A 242 -9.84 18.13 -6.28
CA TYR A 242 -9.47 17.10 -5.33
C TYR A 242 -8.26 16.34 -5.88
N GLU A 243 -7.29 16.05 -5.04
CA GLU A 243 -6.03 15.40 -5.42
C GLU A 243 -5.75 14.23 -4.48
N ASN A 244 -5.67 14.47 -3.17
CA ASN A 244 -5.39 13.46 -2.16
C ASN A 244 -6.35 13.53 -0.97
N PHE A 245 -6.10 12.71 0.05
CA PHE A 245 -6.94 12.61 1.25
C PHE A 245 -7.17 13.97 1.93
N MET A 246 -6.14 14.78 2.09
CA MET A 246 -6.23 16.09 2.74
C MET A 246 -6.96 17.15 1.93
N SER A 247 -7.10 16.97 0.61
CA SER A 247 -7.94 17.83 -0.23
C SER A 247 -9.45 17.58 -0.05
N GLY A 248 -9.82 16.49 0.61
CA GLY A 248 -11.20 16.02 0.73
C GLY A 248 -12.05 16.75 1.78
N ASP A 249 -13.35 16.84 1.53
CA ASP A 249 -14.30 17.46 2.46
C ASP A 249 -14.37 16.77 3.82
N TRP A 250 -14.12 15.45 3.87
CA TRP A 250 -14.08 14.71 5.12
C TRP A 250 -12.96 15.20 6.03
N ALA A 251 -11.73 15.34 5.50
CA ALA A 251 -10.57 15.79 6.28
C ALA A 251 -10.79 17.21 6.81
N TRP A 252 -11.31 18.10 5.96
CA TRP A 252 -11.72 19.45 6.36
C TRP A 252 -12.78 19.43 7.46
N SER A 253 -13.81 18.59 7.32
CA SER A 253 -14.89 18.51 8.31
C SER A 253 -14.41 17.95 9.65
N GLN A 254 -13.46 17.00 9.66
CA GLN A 254 -12.86 16.53 10.91
C GLN A 254 -12.07 17.65 11.61
N ALA A 255 -11.34 18.48 10.86
CA ALA A 255 -10.60 19.62 11.42
C ALA A 255 -11.52 20.62 12.14
N VAL A 256 -12.69 20.89 11.56
CA VAL A 256 -13.72 21.73 12.18
C VAL A 256 -14.27 21.09 13.46
N ARG A 257 -14.43 19.75 13.46
CA ARG A 257 -15.11 18.99 14.52
C ARG A 257 -14.22 18.64 15.73
N LEU A 258 -12.90 18.81 15.60
CA LEU A 258 -11.94 18.65 16.71
C LEU A 258 -11.87 19.90 17.61
N GLN A 259 -12.79 20.86 17.41
CA GLN A 259 -13.07 21.98 18.31
C GLN A 259 -14.03 21.56 19.42
#